data_AF-A0A946U3Q9-F1
#
_entry.id   AF-A0A946U3Q9-F1
#
_cell.length_a   1.000
_cell.length_b   1.000
_cell.length_c   1.000
_cell.angle_alpha   90.00
_cell.angle_beta   90.00
_cell.angle_gamma   90.00
#
_symmetry.space_group_name_H-M   'P 1'
#
loop_
_entity.id
_entity.type
_entity.pdbx_description
1 polymer ?
#
loop_
_entity_poly.entity_id
_entity_poly.type
_entity_poly.pdbx_seq_one_letter_code
_entity_poly.pdbx_strand_id
1 'polypeptide(L)'
;MTIKQKSSIASIVIEARKAQSIINDYSQEQIDELILAVAWEVIQPENNQNLSEMAVKHTGLGNVEDKMRKNRRKTIGLLRDLKGIETVGVINQD
;
A
#
# COMPACT_ATOMS: atom_id res chain seq x y z
N MET A 1 23.89 5.01 10.59
CA MET A 1 22.84 4.57 9.64
C MET A 1 23.26 3.24 9.06
N THR A 2 22.59 2.16 9.43
CA THR A 2 22.94 0.82 8.93
C THR A 2 22.41 0.69 7.50
N ILE A 3 23.32 0.66 6.53
CA ILE A 3 22.96 0.33 5.15
C ILE A 3 22.58 -1.15 5.14
N LYS A 4 21.27 -1.44 5.12
CA LYS A 4 20.76 -2.79 4.87
C LYS A 4 21.36 -3.23 3.53
N GLN A 5 22.06 -4.35 3.52
CA GLN A 5 22.60 -4.93 2.29
C GLN A 5 21.46 -5.07 1.28
N LYS A 6 21.65 -4.59 0.04
CA LYS A 6 20.61 -4.69 -0.99
C LYS A 6 20.39 -6.16 -1.34
N SER A 7 19.24 -6.70 -0.94
CA SER A 7 18.78 -8.02 -1.39
C SER A 7 18.78 -8.08 -2.91
N SER A 8 19.20 -9.21 -3.50
CA SER A 8 19.15 -9.38 -4.96
C SER A 8 17.70 -9.32 -5.44
N ILE A 9 17.48 -8.87 -6.68
CA ILE A 9 16.12 -8.84 -7.27
C ILE A 9 15.46 -10.23 -7.17
N ALA A 10 16.22 -11.28 -7.45
CA ALA A 10 15.75 -12.67 -7.33
C ALA A 10 15.24 -12.98 -5.92
N SER A 11 15.98 -12.57 -4.88
CA SER A 11 15.54 -12.80 -3.49
C SER A 11 14.26 -12.03 -3.14
N ILE A 12 14.10 -10.78 -3.60
CA ILE A 12 12.87 -10.01 -3.36
C ILE A 12 11.67 -10.70 -4.03
N VAL A 13 11.83 -11.18 -5.26
CA VAL A 13 10.76 -11.90 -5.99
C VAL A 13 10.38 -13.21 -5.29
N ILE A 14 11.36 -13.95 -4.76
CA ILE A 14 11.09 -15.19 -4.01
C ILE A 14 10.28 -14.89 -2.74
N GLU A 15 10.65 -13.87 -1.97
CA GLU A 15 9.91 -13.49 -0.76
C GLU A 15 8.51 -12.96 -1.08
N ALA A 16 8.36 -12.18 -2.15
CA ALA A 16 7.05 -11.72 -2.61
C ALA A 16 6.13 -12.89 -3.00
N ARG A 17 6.65 -13.93 -3.68
CA ARG A 17 5.87 -15.13 -4.03
C ARG A 17 5.44 -15.92 -2.79
N LYS A 18 6.31 -16.04 -1.78
CA LYS A 18 5.95 -16.68 -0.51
C LYS A 18 4.83 -15.92 0.20
N ALA A 19 4.95 -14.59 0.31
CA ALA A 19 3.92 -13.75 0.91
C ALA A 19 2.59 -13.84 0.15
N GLN A 20 2.63 -13.79 -1.18
CA GLN A 20 1.45 -13.92 -2.05
C GLN A 20 0.77 -15.28 -1.85
N SER A 21 1.54 -16.37 -1.73
CA SER A 21 0.98 -17.70 -1.49
C SER A 21 0.22 -17.79 -0.18
N ILE A 22 0.62 -17.04 0.85
CA ILE A 22 -0.10 -16.98 2.15
C ILE A 22 -1.41 -16.19 1.99
N ILE A 23 -1.37 -15.08 1.25
CA ILE A 23 -2.54 -14.21 1.03
C ILE A 23 -3.60 -14.89 0.15
N ASN A 24 -3.23 -15.86 -0.71
CA ASN A 24 -4.19 -16.59 -1.56
C ASN A 24 -5.28 -17.30 -0.76
N ASP A 25 -5.00 -17.68 0.48
CA ASP A 25 -5.94 -18.42 1.33
C ASP A 25 -6.78 -17.49 2.24
N TYR A 26 -6.69 -16.18 2.06
CA TYR A 26 -7.44 -15.21 2.86
C TYR A 26 -8.91 -15.16 2.41
N SER A 27 -9.82 -14.97 3.37
CA SER A 27 -11.21 -14.62 3.08
C SER A 27 -11.33 -13.19 2.55
N GLN A 28 -12.48 -12.85 1.96
CA GLN A 28 -12.75 -11.49 1.50
C GLN A 28 -12.60 -10.47 2.64
N GLU A 29 -13.09 -10.79 3.84
CA GLU A 29 -13.00 -9.92 5.01
C GLU A 29 -11.55 -9.69 5.45
N GLN A 30 -10.70 -10.73 5.38
CA GLN A 30 -9.28 -10.62 5.70
C GLN A 30 -8.53 -9.76 4.67
N ILE A 31 -8.89 -9.86 3.39
CA ILE A 31 -8.34 -8.99 2.34
C ILE A 31 -8.80 -7.54 2.56
N ASP A 32 -10.07 -7.32 2.84
CA ASP A 32 -10.61 -5.99 3.09
C ASP A 32 -9.95 -5.31 4.30
N GLU A 33 -9.75 -6.05 5.39
CA GLU A 33 -9.04 -5.56 6.58
C GLU A 33 -7.56 -5.26 6.28
N LEU A 34 -6.87 -6.15 5.55
CA LEU A 34 -5.48 -5.95 5.14
C LEU A 34 -5.32 -4.66 4.32
N ILE A 35 -6.20 -4.44 3.34
CA ILE A 35 -6.16 -3.24 2.50
C ILE A 35 -6.48 -1.98 3.30
N LEU A 36 -7.41 -2.05 4.26
CA LEU A 36 -7.70 -0.94 5.16
C LEU A 36 -6.49 -0.58 6.03
N ALA A 37 -5.78 -1.57 6.56
CA ALA A 37 -4.56 -1.36 7.35
C ALA A 37 -3.45 -0.69 6.51
N VAL A 38 -3.21 -1.18 5.28
CA VAL A 38 -2.23 -0.57 4.36
C VAL A 38 -2.61 0.88 4.04
N ALA A 39 -3.89 1.14 3.78
CA ALA A 39 -4.35 2.48 3.49
C ALA A 39 -4.19 3.42 4.69
N TRP A 40 -4.47 2.96 5.91
CA TRP A 40 -4.27 3.71 7.13
C TRP A 40 -2.80 4.10 7.32
N GLU A 41 -1.87 3.16 7.16
CA GLU A 41 -0.43 3.43 7.29
C GLU A 41 0.05 4.54 6.34
N VAL A 42 -0.56 4.69 5.17
CA VAL A 42 -0.21 5.75 4.20
C VAL A 42 -0.76 7.11 4.60
N ILE A 43 -1.98 7.16 5.16
CA ILE A 43 -2.71 8.42 5.38
C ILE A 43 -2.71 8.90 6.82
N GLN A 44 -2.30 8.05 7.77
CA GLN A 44 -2.17 8.45 9.15
C GLN A 44 -1.23 9.67 9.25
N PRO A 45 -1.49 10.65 10.13
CA PRO A 45 -0.87 11.97 10.08
C PRO A 45 0.67 11.98 10.08
N GLU A 46 1.30 11.20 10.96
CA GLU A 46 2.74 11.13 11.14
C GLU A 46 3.44 10.44 9.96
N ASN A 47 2.97 9.26 9.53
CA ASN A 47 3.56 8.61 8.35
C ASN A 47 3.33 9.44 7.09
N ASN A 48 2.16 10.05 6.94
CA ASN A 48 1.88 10.86 5.77
C ASN A 48 2.80 12.09 5.70
N GLN A 49 3.08 12.73 6.84
CA GLN A 49 4.10 13.78 6.97
C GLN A 49 5.46 13.24 6.55
N ASN A 50 5.93 12.15 7.16
CA ASN A 50 7.25 11.55 6.90
C ASN A 50 7.44 11.16 5.42
N LEU A 51 6.43 10.52 4.82
CA LEU A 51 6.43 10.14 3.41
C LEU A 51 6.47 11.37 2.49
N SER A 52 5.73 12.42 2.84
CA SER A 52 5.66 13.66 2.05
C SER A 52 6.96 14.45 2.12
N GLU A 53 7.55 14.58 3.31
CA GLU A 53 8.86 15.19 3.52
C GLU A 53 9.96 14.44 2.77
N MET A 54 10.00 13.10 2.90
CA MET A 54 10.96 12.27 2.18
C MET A 54 10.83 12.45 0.66
N ALA A 55 9.61 12.47 0.13
CA ALA A 55 9.37 12.67 -1.29
C ALA A 55 9.84 14.04 -1.79
N VAL A 56 9.54 15.14 -1.07
CA VAL A 56 10.02 16.48 -1.43
C VAL A 56 11.54 16.53 -1.36
N LYS A 57 12.14 16.04 -0.27
CA LYS A 57 13.58 16.03 -0.05
C LYS A 57 14.34 15.28 -1.15
N HIS A 58 13.83 14.12 -1.59
CA HIS A 58 14.53 13.27 -2.56
C HIS A 58 14.32 13.71 -4.01
N THR A 59 13.14 14.26 -4.33
CA THR A 59 12.80 14.61 -5.72
C THR A 59 13.00 16.09 -6.05
N GLY A 60 12.95 16.97 -5.04
CA GLY A 60 12.91 18.42 -5.24
C GLY A 60 11.59 18.94 -5.82
N LEU A 61 10.55 18.10 -5.94
CA LEU A 61 9.31 18.44 -6.64
C LEU A 61 8.11 18.64 -5.70
N GLY A 62 7.45 19.79 -5.82
CA GLY A 62 6.24 20.15 -5.07
C GLY A 62 6.53 20.57 -3.62
N ASN A 63 5.48 20.60 -2.79
CA ASN A 63 5.58 20.90 -1.36
C ASN A 63 4.96 19.78 -0.50
N VAL A 64 5.25 19.80 0.80
CA VAL A 64 4.85 18.73 1.74
C VAL A 64 3.33 18.69 1.91
N GLU A 65 2.68 19.84 2.10
CA GLU A 65 1.23 19.94 2.33
C GLU A 65 0.42 19.34 1.18
N ASP A 66 0.76 19.69 -0.07
CA ASP A 66 0.09 19.17 -1.25
C ASP A 66 0.30 17.67 -1.41
N LYS A 67 1.48 17.15 -1.04
CA LYS A 67 1.74 15.70 -1.05
C LYS A 67 0.94 14.98 0.04
N MET A 68 0.81 15.55 1.23
CA MET A 68 -0.03 14.98 2.28
C MET A 68 -1.49 14.91 1.85
N ARG A 69 -2.01 16.01 1.28
CA ARG A 69 -3.36 16.06 0.71
C ARG A 69 -3.52 15.06 -0.42
N LYS A 70 -2.50 14.89 -1.27
CA LYS A 70 -2.50 13.93 -2.37
C LYS A 70 -2.57 12.49 -1.86
N ASN A 71 -1.71 12.11 -0.91
CA ASN A 71 -1.72 10.78 -0.29
C ASN A 71 -3.10 10.48 0.28
N ARG A 72 -3.64 11.39 1.11
CA ARG A 72 -4.98 11.22 1.70
C ARG A 72 -6.08 11.07 0.65
N ARG A 73 -6.14 12.00 -0.31
CA ARG A 73 -7.21 12.01 -1.34
C ARG A 73 -7.15 10.79 -2.26
N LYS A 74 -5.95 10.39 -2.68
CA LYS A 74 -5.76 9.24 -3.59
C LYS A 74 -6.05 7.93 -2.90
N THR A 75 -5.60 7.74 -1.66
CA THR A 75 -5.88 6.52 -0.90
C THR A 75 -7.36 6.38 -0.55
N ILE A 76 -8.01 7.43 -0.02
CA ILE A 76 -9.45 7.36 0.31
C ILE A 76 -10.30 7.19 -0.96
N GLY A 77 -9.91 7.85 -2.06
CA GLY A 77 -10.58 7.68 -3.36
C GLY A 77 -10.56 6.22 -3.81
N LEU A 78 -9.38 5.59 -3.79
CA LEU A 78 -9.24 4.18 -4.14
C LEU A 78 -10.01 3.26 -3.19
N LEU A 79 -9.96 3.48 -1.87
CA LEU A 79 -10.75 2.68 -0.92
C LEU A 79 -12.25 2.76 -1.22
N ARG A 80 -12.75 3.93 -1.66
CA ARG A 80 -14.15 4.08 -2.05
C ARG A 80 -14.49 3.26 -3.29
N ASP A 81 -13.58 3.24 -4.27
CA ASP A 81 -13.77 2.49 -5.51
C ASP A 81 -13.71 0.96 -5.28
N LEU A 82 -12.92 0.52 -4.29
CA LEU A 82 -12.79 -0.89 -3.92
C LEU A 82 -13.88 -1.40 -2.96
N LYS A 83 -14.63 -0.50 -2.31
CA LYS A 83 -15.59 -0.89 -1.28
C LYS A 83 -16.70 -1.77 -1.84
N GLY A 84 -16.80 -3.00 -1.33
CA GLY A 84 -17.82 -3.98 -1.73
C GLY A 84 -17.52 -4.68 -3.05
N ILE A 85 -16.30 -4.53 -3.59
CA ILE A 85 -15.85 -5.29 -4.75
C ILE A 85 -15.33 -6.64 -4.28
N GLU A 86 -15.90 -7.72 -4.82
CA GLU A 86 -15.44 -9.08 -4.54
C GLU A 86 -14.19 -9.39 -5.35
N THR A 87 -13.18 -9.94 -4.67
CA THR A 87 -11.88 -10.32 -5.25
C THR A 87 -11.42 -11.72 -4.85
N VAL A 88 -12.13 -12.36 -3.90
CA VAL A 88 -11.84 -13.70 -3.39
C VAL A 88 -12.93 -14.67 -3.86
N GLY A 89 -12.54 -15.85 -4.33
CA GLY A 89 -13.47 -16.89 -4.78
C GLY A 89 -13.97 -16.69 -6.22
N VAL A 90 -15.13 -17.27 -6.53
CA VAL A 90 -15.76 -17.15 -7.85
C VAL A 90 -16.59 -15.86 -7.88
N ILE A 91 -16.07 -14.84 -8.57
CA ILE A 91 -16.67 -13.50 -8.63
C ILE A 91 -17.60 -13.29 -9.84
N ASN A 92 -17.56 -14.21 -10.81
CA ASN A 92 -18.48 -14.27 -11.94
C ASN A 92 -18.48 -15.70 -12.54
N GLN A 93 -19.63 -16.15 -13.02
CA GLN A 93 -19.79 -17.41 -13.74
C GLN A 93 -20.81 -17.17 -14.86
N ASP A 94 -20.42 -17.44 -16.11
CA ASP A 94 -21.26 -17.23 -17.30
C ASP A 94 -22.45 -18.19 -17.37
#